data_AF-A0A1B6DHR5-F1
#
_entry.id   AF-A0A1B6DHR5-F1
#
_cell.length_a   1.000
_cell.length_b   1.000
_cell.length_c   1.000
_cell.angle_alpha   90.00
_cell.angle_beta   90.00
_cell.angle_gamma   90.00
#
_symmetry.space_group_name_H-M   'P 1'
#
loop_
_entity.id
_entity.type
_entity.pdbx_description
1 polymer ?
#
loop_
_entity_poly.entity_id
_entity_poly.type
_entity_poly.pdbx_seq_one_letter_code
_entity_poly.pdbx_strand_id
1 'polypeptide(L)'
;ISKMAAFFKELKLTYDAALERGDPRVVDWPLMASPIPAVFIVIVYQVFAIYLGPKLMANRRPMELKTAMMIYNCFVILLNAWFVDAVSLKEVNNCRGVSKI
;
A
#
# COMPACT_ATOMS: atom_id res chain seq x y z
N ILE A 1 17.14 24.26 -18.28
CA ILE A 1 17.93 23.02 -18.51
C ILE A 1 18.70 22.61 -17.25
N SER A 2 19.48 23.49 -16.61
CA SER A 2 20.20 23.20 -15.35
C SER A 2 19.30 22.76 -14.18
N LYS A 3 18.13 23.40 -14.00
CA LYS A 3 17.19 23.08 -12.92
C LYS A 3 16.61 21.66 -13.00
N MET A 4 16.29 21.20 -14.22
CA MET A 4 15.78 19.84 -14.43
C MET A 4 16.86 18.80 -14.15
N ALA A 5 18.09 19.04 -14.59
CA ALA A 5 19.21 18.14 -14.31
C ALA A 5 19.53 18.06 -12.80
N ALA A 6 19.47 19.18 -12.08
CA ALA A 6 19.61 19.20 -10.63
C ALA A 6 18.51 18.37 -9.94
N PHE A 7 17.25 18.56 -10.35
CA PHE A 7 16.12 17.81 -9.80
C PHE A 7 16.27 16.28 -9.98
N PHE A 8 16.64 15.81 -11.17
CA PHE A 8 16.86 14.38 -11.42
C PHE A 8 18.03 13.81 -10.61
N LYS A 9 19.07 14.62 -10.32
CA LYS A 9 20.16 14.21 -9.43
C LYS A 9 19.69 14.04 -8.00
N GLU A 10 18.93 14.99 -7.46
CA GLU A 10 18.34 14.90 -6.12
C GLU A 10 17.40 13.69 -6.00
N LEU A 11 16.59 13.44 -7.04
CA LEU A 11 15.68 12.29 -7.09
C LEU A 11 16.43 10.96 -7.06
N LYS A 12 17.48 10.82 -7.87
CA LYS A 12 18.33 9.62 -7.87
C LYS A 12 19.02 9.43 -6.52
N LEU A 13 19.60 10.49 -5.96
CA LEU A 13 20.29 10.44 -4.67
C LEU A 13 19.35 9.95 -3.56
N THR A 14 18.12 10.48 -3.53
CA THR A 14 17.11 10.08 -2.54
C THR A 14 16.65 8.64 -2.76
N TYR A 15 16.51 8.22 -4.01
CA TYR A 15 16.14 6.85 -4.36
C TYR A 15 17.19 5.83 -3.90
N ASP A 16 18.47 6.08 -4.21
CA ASP A 16 19.57 5.19 -3.83
C ASP A 16 19.73 5.14 -2.31
N ALA A 17 19.65 6.29 -1.63
CA ALA A 17 19.72 6.36 -0.16
C ALA A 17 18.54 5.66 0.54
N ALA A 18 17.36 5.63 -0.09
CA ALA A 18 16.19 4.93 0.46
C ALA A 18 16.33 3.41 0.32
N LEU A 19 16.89 2.92 -0.79
CA LEU A 19 17.13 1.49 -1.00
C LEU A 19 18.22 0.95 -0.08
N GLU A 20 19.28 1.73 0.15
CA GLU A 20 20.39 1.34 1.05
C GLU A 20 19.93 1.15 2.51
N ARG A 21 18.89 1.87 2.94
CA ARG A 21 18.32 1.79 4.29
C ARG A 21 17.22 0.75 4.46
N GLY A 22 16.89 -0.01 3.41
CA GLY A 22 15.83 -1.02 3.45
C GLY A 22 16.18 -2.23 4.33
N ASP A 23 15.17 -2.80 4.99
CA ASP A 23 15.36 -4.05 5.76
C ASP A 23 15.53 -5.23 4.79
N PRO A 24 16.65 -5.97 4.84
CA PRO A 24 16.91 -7.07 3.90
C PRO A 24 15.90 -8.23 4.03
N ARG A 25 15.18 -8.35 5.16
CA ARG A 25 14.23 -9.44 5.41
C ARG A 25 12.96 -9.35 4.56
N VAL A 26 12.64 -8.17 4.03
CA VAL A 26 11.42 -7.92 3.26
C VAL A 26 11.69 -7.76 1.76
N VAL A 27 12.94 -7.93 1.31
CA VAL A 27 13.34 -7.65 -0.07
C VAL A 27 12.64 -8.56 -1.09
N ASP A 28 12.38 -9.81 -0.69
CA ASP A 28 11.72 -10.82 -1.54
C ASP A 28 10.19 -10.69 -1.52
N TRP A 29 9.64 -9.76 -0.73
CA TRP A 29 8.19 -9.56 -0.69
C TRP A 29 7.73 -8.88 -1.98
N PRO A 30 6.54 -9.26 -2.48
CA PRO A 30 5.98 -8.60 -3.65
C PRO A 30 5.85 -7.09 -3.41
N LEU A 31 6.24 -6.28 -4.40
CA LEU A 31 6.23 -4.80 -4.37
C LEU A 31 7.25 -4.14 -3.42
N MET A 32 8.10 -4.90 -2.70
CA MET A 32 9.10 -4.34 -1.79
C MET A 32 10.50 -4.20 -2.39
N ALA A 33 10.79 -4.89 -3.50
CA ALA A 33 12.10 -4.82 -4.16
C ALA A 33 12.48 -3.41 -4.69
N SER A 34 11.49 -2.59 -5.03
CA SER A 34 11.66 -1.20 -5.42
C SER A 34 10.37 -0.43 -5.17
N PRO A 35 10.43 0.87 -4.85
CA PRO A 35 9.23 1.70 -4.71
C PRO A 35 8.56 2.02 -6.06
N ILE A 36 9.24 1.80 -7.19
CA ILE A 36 8.73 2.14 -8.53
C ILE A 36 7.47 1.34 -8.89
N PRO A 37 7.42 -0.01 -8.78
CA PRO A 37 6.21 -0.79 -9.02
C PRO A 37 5.00 -0.33 -8.20
N ALA A 38 5.20 0.00 -6.91
CA ALA A 38 4.12 0.45 -6.05
C ALA A 38 3.54 1.80 -6.51
N VAL A 39 4.42 2.78 -6.80
CA VAL A 39 4.02 4.10 -7.31
C VAL A 39 3.31 3.97 -8.66
N PHE A 40 3.78 3.09 -9.54
CA PHE A 40 3.16 2.82 -10.82
C PHE A 40 1.71 2.34 -10.68
N ILE A 41 1.45 1.38 -9.79
CA ILE A 41 0.10 0.86 -9.54
C ILE A 41 -0.82 1.98 -9.04
N VAL A 42 -0.34 2.83 -8.13
CA VAL A 42 -1.14 3.96 -7.61
C VAL A 42 -1.50 4.94 -8.72
N ILE A 43 -0.54 5.30 -9.58
CA ILE A 43 -0.80 6.20 -10.72
C ILE A 43 -1.82 5.58 -11.66
N VAL A 44 -1.68 4.31 -12.01
CA VAL A 44 -2.61 3.60 -12.89
C VAL A 44 -4.01 3.54 -12.27
N TYR A 45 -4.11 3.21 -10.99
CA TYR A 45 -5.38 3.22 -10.25
C TYR A 45 -6.03 4.61 -10.28
N GLN A 46 -5.25 5.66 -10.04
CA GLN A 46 -5.77 7.03 -10.02
C GLN A 46 -6.28 7.47 -11.38
N VAL A 47 -5.53 7.17 -12.45
CA VAL A 47 -5.94 7.47 -13.83
C VAL A 47 -7.22 6.71 -14.18
N PHE A 48 -7.29 5.43 -13.81
CA PHE A 48 -8.47 4.60 -14.01
C PHE A 48 -9.68 5.17 -13.25
N ALA A 49 -9.53 5.49 -11.96
CA ALA A 49 -10.63 5.91 -11.09
C ALA A 49 -11.19 7.29 -11.46
N ILE A 50 -10.33 8.27 -11.78
CA ILE A 50 -10.76 9.65 -12.06
C ILE A 50 -11.18 9.85 -13.51
N TYR A 51 -10.44 9.31 -14.48
CA TYR A 51 -10.68 9.62 -15.88
C TYR A 51 -11.46 8.52 -16.58
N LEU A 52 -11.01 7.26 -16.44
CA LEU A 52 -11.62 6.16 -17.18
C LEU A 52 -12.96 5.74 -16.57
N GLY A 53 -13.07 5.74 -15.24
CA GLY A 53 -14.27 5.38 -14.49
C GLY A 53 -15.49 6.22 -14.89
N PRO A 54 -15.47 7.56 -14.72
CA PRO A 54 -16.59 8.42 -15.07
C PRO A 54 -16.93 8.36 -16.57
N LYS A 55 -15.93 8.26 -17.45
CA LYS A 55 -16.16 8.14 -18.90
C LYS A 55 -16.88 6.85 -19.29
N LEU A 56 -16.55 5.73 -18.64
CA LEU A 56 -17.25 4.46 -18.86
C LEU A 56 -18.65 4.44 -18.22
N MET A 57 -18.84 5.16 -17.10
CA MET A 57 -20.12 5.23 -16.38
C MET A 57 -21.09 6.27 -16.95
N ALA A 58 -20.63 7.22 -17.78
CA ALA A 58 -21.45 8.31 -18.31
C ALA A 58 -22.72 7.87 -19.06
N ASN A 59 -22.67 6.73 -19.75
CA ASN A 59 -23.79 6.18 -20.54
C ASN A 59 -24.43 4.93 -19.92
N ARG A 60 -24.16 4.64 -18.64
CA ARG A 60 -24.64 3.44 -17.95
C ARG A 60 -25.44 3.83 -16.71
N ARG A 61 -26.51 3.09 -16.42
CA ARG A 61 -27.25 3.22 -15.15
C ARG A 61 -26.35 2.76 -13.98
N PRO A 62 -26.49 3.35 -12.78
CA PRO A 62 -25.70 2.96 -11.62
C PRO A 62 -25.88 1.47 -11.32
N MET A 63 -24.77 0.78 -11.05
CA MET A 63 -24.78 -0.64 -10.73
C MET A 63 -25.24 -0.84 -9.28
N GLU A 64 -26.21 -1.73 -9.06
CA GLU A 64 -26.62 -2.17 -7.72
C GLU A 64 -25.56 -3.11 -7.12
N LEU A 65 -24.53 -2.54 -6.50
CA LEU A 65 -23.41 -3.30 -5.90
C LEU A 65 -23.59 -3.58 -4.40
N LYS A 66 -24.83 -3.52 -3.88
CA LYS A 66 -25.11 -3.61 -2.43
C LYS A 66 -24.56 -4.88 -1.79
N THR A 67 -24.75 -6.02 -2.44
CA THR A 67 -24.28 -7.33 -1.92
C THR A 67 -22.75 -7.40 -1.96
N ALA A 68 -22.13 -6.97 -3.05
CA ALA A 68 -20.66 -6.93 -3.17
C ALA A 68 -20.03 -6.00 -2.11
N MET A 69 -20.64 -4.84 -1.87
CA MET A 69 -20.18 -3.89 -0.86
C MET A 69 -20.31 -4.44 0.57
N MET A 70 -21.40 -5.14 0.86
CA MET A 70 -21.58 -5.82 2.16
C MET A 70 -20.49 -6.86 2.39
N ILE A 71 -20.25 -7.74 1.41
CA ILE A 71 -19.23 -8.79 1.49
C ILE A 71 -17.83 -8.17 1.68
N TYR A 72 -17.52 -7.13 0.90
CA TYR A 72 -16.25 -6.42 1.01
C TYR A 72 -16.03 -5.85 2.42
N ASN A 73 -17.04 -5.16 2.97
CA ASN A 73 -16.94 -4.58 4.31
C ASN A 73 -16.77 -5.66 5.39
N CYS A 74 -17.53 -6.76 5.31
CA CYS A 74 -17.37 -7.89 6.23
C CYS A 74 -15.95 -8.48 6.17
N PHE A 75 -15.42 -8.68 4.97
CA PHE A 75 -14.07 -9.22 4.79
C PHE A 75 -13.00 -8.30 5.38
N VAL A 76 -13.09 -6.98 5.13
CA VAL A 76 -12.15 -6.01 5.70
C VAL A 76 -12.24 -5.96 7.23
N ILE A 77 -13.43 -6.03 7.82
CA ILE A 77 -13.60 -6.08 9.29
C ILE A 77 -12.92 -7.32 9.86
N LEU A 78 -13.13 -8.50 9.26
CA LEU A 78 -12.50 -9.74 9.71
C LEU A 78 -10.98 -9.70 9.60
N LEU A 79 -10.44 -9.21 8.47
CA LEU A 79 -9.00 -9.05 8.29
C LEU A 79 -8.39 -8.06 9.30
N ASN A 80 -9.06 -6.93 9.55
CA ASN A 80 -8.60 -5.95 10.52
C ASN A 80 -8.62 -6.53 11.93
N ALA A 81 -9.67 -7.26 12.30
CA ALA A 81 -9.75 -7.94 13.59
C ALA A 81 -8.62 -8.95 13.77
N TRP A 82 -8.35 -9.77 12.74
CA TRP A 82 -7.23 -10.71 12.75
C TRP A 82 -5.87 -10.00 12.84
N PHE A 83 -5.67 -8.91 12.10
CA PHE A 83 -4.43 -8.15 12.14
C PHE A 83 -4.18 -7.53 13.52
N VAL A 84 -5.22 -6.95 14.14
CA VAL A 84 -5.14 -6.39 15.49
C VAL A 84 -4.80 -7.48 16.50
N ASP A 85 -5.46 -8.64 16.44
CA ASP A 85 -5.16 -9.76 17.32
C ASP A 85 -3.73 -10.27 17.13
N ALA A 86 -3.31 -10.51 15.89
CA ALA A 86 -1.98 -11.00 15.55
C ALA A 86 -0.85 -10.06 15.98
N VAL A 87 -1.06 -8.74 15.90
CA VAL A 87 -0.06 -7.73 16.32
C VAL A 87 -0.12 -7.50 17.83
N SER A 88 -1.32 -7.30 18.40
CA SER A 88 -1.50 -7.00 19.82
C SER A 88 -1.07 -8.15 20.71
N LEU A 89 -1.40 -9.40 20.36
CA LEU A 89 -0.98 -10.56 21.12
C LEU A 89 0.54 -10.77 21.09
N LYS A 90 1.21 -10.42 19.97
CA LYS A 90 2.68 -10.44 19.92
C LYS A 90 3.28 -9.43 20.90
N GLU A 91 2.75 -8.22 20.95
CA GLU A 91 3.24 -7.18 21.85
C GLU A 91 2.98 -7.53 23.32
N VAL A 92 1.76 -7.98 23.64
CA VAL A 92 1.38 -8.38 25.01
C VAL A 92 2.17 -9.60 25.48
N ASN A 93 2.43 -10.57 24.61
CA ASN A 93 3.26 -11.73 24.95
C ASN A 93 4.74 -11.37 25.07
N ASN A 94 5.25 -10.44 24.27
CA ASN A 94 6.60 -9.91 24.40
C ASN A 94 6.79 -9.22 25.77
N CYS A 95 5.86 -8.35 26.16
CA CYS A 95 5.87 -7.69 27.48
C CYS A 95 5.69 -8.68 28.65
N ARG A 96 4.81 -9.68 28.53
CA ARG A 96 4.69 -10.75 29.54
C ARG A 96 5.91 -11.66 29.62
N GLY A 97 6.64 -11.84 28.53
CA GLY A 97 7.89 -12.60 28.49
C GLY A 97 9.03 -11.91 29.23
N VAL A 98 9.13 -10.58 29.15
CA VAL A 98 10.10 -9.78 29.90
C VAL A 98 9.79 -9.75 31.40
N SER A 99 8.51 -9.77 31.79
CA SER A 99 8.11 -9.81 33.21
C SER A 99 8.37 -11.15 33.91
N LYS A 100 8.74 -12.21 33.16
CA LYS A 100 9.02 -13.56 33.70
C LYS A 100 10.52 -13.83 33.94
N ILE A 101 11.39 -12.84 33.72
CA ILE A 101 12.83 -12.89 34.00
C ILE A 101 13.11 -12.14 35.29
#